data_AF-A0A1G5WAD2-F1
#
_entry.id   AF-A0A1G5WAD2-F1
#
_cell.length_a   1.000
_cell.length_b   1.000
_cell.length_c   1.000
_cell.angle_alpha   90.00
_cell.angle_beta   90.00
_cell.angle_gamma   90.00
#
_symmetry.space_group_name_H-M   'P 1'
#
loop_
_entity.id
_entity.type
_entity.pdbx_description
1 polymer ?
#
loop_
_entity_poly.entity_id
_entity_poly.type
_entity_poly.pdbx_seq_one_letter_code
_entity_poly.pdbx_strand_id
1 'polypeptide(L)'
;MGTLEILLIIAGIIIFVISFVIPAKKEKQFEETKELAKEEIKTLVDEEIGKVKEKVEGTVDETISYAVEKTERFMDRVSNEKIMSINEYSDTVLDQINKNHQEVMFLYDMLNEKSVNLKNTAASVDKKVKEAKETKEELETVKETVKETVKESAAAKEPEVTPEAEPENKILGDDFATESTQEVMDFGGDFMDSGSDGRNEEIIRLHKAGKSNVAIAKELDMGVGEVKLVIGLFEGGKK
;
A
#
# COMPACT_ATOMS: atom_id res chain seq x y z
N MET A 1 -16.45 -32.05 -113.83
CA MET A 1 -15.35 -31.09 -113.66
C MET A 1 -15.45 -29.97 -114.69
N GLY A 2 -16.50 -29.15 -114.55
CA GLY A 2 -16.60 -27.86 -115.22
C GLY A 2 -15.67 -26.83 -114.56
N THR A 3 -15.31 -25.80 -115.30
CA THR A 3 -14.43 -24.71 -114.82
C THR A 3 -14.97 -24.00 -113.59
N LEU A 4 -16.31 -23.91 -113.45
CA LEU A 4 -17.00 -23.33 -112.30
C LEU A 4 -16.81 -24.14 -111.00
N GLU A 5 -16.75 -25.48 -111.08
CA GLU A 5 -16.57 -26.35 -109.90
C GLU A 5 -15.18 -26.14 -109.27
N ILE A 6 -14.16 -26.06 -110.12
CA ILE A 6 -12.77 -25.81 -109.72
C ILE A 6 -12.61 -24.42 -109.08
N LEU A 7 -13.29 -23.41 -109.63
CA LEU A 7 -13.25 -22.04 -109.10
C LEU A 7 -13.93 -21.95 -107.71
N LEU A 8 -15.05 -22.66 -107.51
CA LEU A 8 -15.70 -22.78 -106.20
C LEU A 8 -14.83 -23.50 -105.16
N ILE A 9 -14.13 -24.57 -105.55
CA ILE A 9 -13.21 -25.27 -104.64
C ILE A 9 -12.06 -24.36 -104.19
N ILE A 10 -11.45 -23.60 -105.12
CA ILE A 10 -10.38 -22.65 -104.78
C ILE A 10 -10.89 -21.54 -103.86
N ALA A 11 -12.08 -20.98 -104.12
CA ALA A 11 -12.70 -19.98 -103.25
C ALA A 11 -12.98 -20.55 -101.84
N GLY A 12 -13.47 -21.79 -101.75
CA GLY A 12 -13.70 -22.48 -100.48
C GLY A 12 -12.42 -22.68 -99.67
N ILE A 13 -11.32 -23.09 -100.32
CA ILE A 13 -10.00 -23.25 -99.66
C ILE A 13 -9.49 -21.91 -99.13
N ILE A 14 -9.62 -20.82 -99.89
CA ILE A 14 -9.20 -19.47 -99.47
C ILE A 14 -10.00 -19.02 -98.24
N ILE A 15 -11.32 -19.19 -98.24
CA ILE A 15 -12.18 -18.86 -97.09
C ILE A 15 -11.81 -19.71 -95.87
N PHE A 16 -11.55 -21.01 -96.06
CA PHE A 16 -11.14 -21.92 -94.98
C PHE A 16 -9.81 -21.50 -94.32
N VAL A 17 -8.79 -21.15 -95.11
CA VAL A 17 -7.49 -20.67 -94.59
C VAL A 17 -7.65 -19.33 -93.85
N ILE A 18 -8.43 -18.39 -94.39
CA ILE A 18 -8.74 -17.11 -93.72
C ILE A 18 -9.46 -17.35 -92.38
N SER A 19 -10.39 -18.32 -92.34
CA SER A 19 -11.10 -18.71 -91.13
C SER A 19 -10.19 -19.30 -90.04
N PHE A 20 -9.01 -19.82 -90.40
CA PHE A 20 -8.02 -20.32 -89.43
C PHE A 20 -7.06 -19.21 -88.94
N VAL A 21 -6.81 -18.17 -89.75
CA VAL A 21 -5.92 -17.05 -89.40
C VAL A 21 -6.62 -16.01 -88.51
N ILE A 22 -7.93 -15.78 -88.68
CA ILE A 22 -8.68 -14.79 -87.89
C ILE A 22 -8.72 -15.14 -86.38
N PRO A 23 -9.01 -16.38 -85.94
CA PRO A 23 -9.00 -16.76 -84.52
C PRO A 23 -7.65 -16.52 -83.86
N ALA A 24 -6.56 -17.04 -84.45
CA ALA A 24 -5.21 -16.91 -83.92
C ALA A 24 -4.73 -15.44 -83.79
N LYS A 25 -5.25 -14.53 -84.63
CA LYS A 25 -4.95 -13.09 -84.53
C LYS A 25 -5.81 -12.41 -83.45
N LYS A 26 -7.06 -12.86 -83.24
CA LYS A 26 -7.94 -12.36 -82.17
C LYS A 26 -7.46 -12.79 -80.78
N GLU A 27 -7.01 -14.03 -80.62
CA GLU A 27 -6.46 -14.52 -79.34
C GLU A 27 -5.28 -13.67 -78.87
N LYS A 28 -4.31 -13.40 -79.75
CA LYS A 28 -3.14 -12.56 -79.40
C LYS A 28 -3.51 -11.14 -78.97
N GLN A 29 -4.42 -10.47 -79.69
CA GLN A 29 -4.87 -9.13 -79.29
C GLN A 29 -5.75 -9.14 -78.03
N PHE A 30 -6.45 -10.24 -77.76
CA PHE A 30 -7.22 -10.42 -76.53
C PHE A 30 -6.31 -10.67 -75.32
N GLU A 31 -5.20 -11.39 -75.47
CA GLU A 31 -4.19 -11.51 -74.41
C GLU A 31 -3.48 -10.16 -74.16
N GLU A 32 -3.04 -9.47 -75.21
CA GLU A 32 -2.36 -8.16 -75.11
C GLU A 32 -3.26 -7.10 -74.43
N THR A 33 -4.54 -7.02 -74.80
CA THR A 33 -5.50 -6.12 -74.12
C THR A 33 -5.83 -6.55 -72.68
N LYS A 34 -5.77 -7.84 -72.38
CA LYS A 34 -5.96 -8.36 -71.01
C LYS A 34 -4.74 -8.09 -70.12
N GLU A 35 -3.52 -8.12 -70.66
CA GLU A 35 -2.31 -7.74 -69.93
C GLU A 35 -2.30 -6.23 -69.63
N LEU A 36 -2.61 -5.39 -70.63
CA LEU A 36 -2.73 -3.94 -70.44
C LEU A 36 -3.80 -3.57 -69.41
N ALA A 37 -4.99 -4.18 -69.47
CA ALA A 37 -6.03 -3.97 -68.46
C ALA A 37 -5.59 -4.45 -67.07
N LYS A 38 -4.82 -5.54 -66.97
CA LYS A 38 -4.28 -6.04 -65.70
C LYS A 38 -3.19 -5.11 -65.13
N GLU A 39 -2.39 -4.48 -65.98
CA GLU A 39 -1.39 -3.48 -65.59
C GLU A 39 -2.05 -2.19 -65.09
N GLU A 40 -3.05 -1.68 -65.81
CA GLU A 40 -3.83 -0.49 -65.40
C GLU A 40 -4.63 -0.74 -64.09
N ILE A 41 -5.23 -1.92 -63.93
CA ILE A 41 -5.84 -2.31 -62.65
C ILE A 41 -4.78 -2.38 -61.55
N LYS A 42 -3.58 -2.88 -61.83
CA LYS A 42 -2.50 -2.97 -60.83
C LYS A 42 -2.01 -1.59 -60.40
N THR A 43 -1.83 -0.63 -61.32
CA THR A 43 -1.39 0.73 -60.95
C THR A 43 -2.46 1.48 -60.15
N LEU A 44 -3.74 1.35 -60.49
CA LEU A 44 -4.85 1.91 -59.71
C LEU A 44 -4.92 1.29 -58.30
N VAL A 45 -4.75 -0.04 -58.18
CA VAL A 45 -4.71 -0.73 -56.89
C VAL A 45 -3.48 -0.32 -56.07
N ASP A 46 -2.30 -0.18 -56.69
CA ASP A 46 -1.08 0.30 -56.02
C ASP A 46 -1.26 1.76 -55.51
N GLU A 47 -2.00 2.62 -56.23
CA GLU A 47 -2.35 3.98 -55.79
C GLU A 47 -3.35 3.99 -54.62
N GLU A 48 -4.40 3.16 -54.67
CA GLU A 48 -5.36 3.03 -53.55
C GLU A 48 -4.70 2.44 -52.30
N ILE A 49 -3.82 1.44 -52.45
CA ILE A 49 -3.02 0.89 -51.35
C ILE A 49 -2.13 1.98 -50.75
N GLY A 50 -1.55 2.87 -51.55
CA GLY A 50 -0.80 4.03 -51.08
C GLY A 50 -1.62 4.94 -50.16
N LYS A 51 -2.83 5.32 -50.57
CA LYS A 51 -3.76 6.16 -49.78
C LYS A 51 -4.26 5.46 -48.51
N VAL A 52 -4.51 4.16 -48.58
CA VAL A 52 -4.87 3.36 -47.40
C VAL A 52 -3.69 3.30 -46.43
N LYS A 53 -2.47 3.09 -46.92
CA LYS A 53 -1.25 3.07 -46.09
C LYS A 53 -1.04 4.41 -45.38
N GLU A 54 -1.13 5.53 -46.09
CA GLU A 54 -1.02 6.88 -45.52
C GLU A 54 -2.07 7.11 -44.41
N LYS A 55 -3.34 6.73 -44.66
CA LYS A 55 -4.40 6.86 -43.66
C LYS A 55 -4.19 5.95 -42.44
N VAL A 56 -3.68 4.74 -42.65
CA VAL A 56 -3.32 3.83 -41.56
C VAL A 56 -2.15 4.38 -40.74
N GLU A 57 -1.08 4.86 -41.39
CA GLU A 57 0.07 5.49 -40.73
C GLU A 57 -0.38 6.71 -39.89
N GLY A 58 -1.19 7.61 -40.45
CA GLY A 58 -1.74 8.76 -39.71
C GLY A 58 -2.63 8.37 -38.52
N THR A 59 -3.49 7.35 -38.68
CA THR A 59 -4.35 6.87 -37.57
C THR A 59 -3.53 6.19 -36.48
N VAL A 60 -2.46 5.48 -36.85
CA VAL A 60 -1.53 4.84 -35.93
C VAL A 60 -0.73 5.89 -35.16
N ASP A 61 -0.17 6.90 -35.83
CA ASP A 61 0.55 8.00 -35.18
C ASP A 61 -0.35 8.81 -34.23
N GLU A 62 -1.60 9.11 -34.62
CA GLU A 62 -2.58 9.77 -33.74
C GLU A 62 -2.89 8.90 -32.50
N THR A 63 -3.07 7.59 -32.69
CA THR A 63 -3.32 6.64 -31.59
C THR A 63 -2.12 6.51 -30.66
N ILE A 64 -0.90 6.49 -31.20
CA ILE A 64 0.35 6.47 -30.43
C ILE A 64 0.49 7.77 -29.64
N SER A 65 0.31 8.92 -30.28
CA SER A 65 0.38 10.23 -29.63
C SER A 65 -0.61 10.36 -28.47
N TYR A 66 -1.89 9.99 -28.71
CA TYR A 66 -2.92 9.95 -27.67
C TYR A 66 -2.58 8.97 -26.54
N ALA A 67 -2.04 7.79 -26.86
CA ALA A 67 -1.63 6.81 -25.86
C ALA A 67 -0.45 7.32 -25.00
N VAL A 68 0.51 8.01 -25.62
CA VAL A 68 1.64 8.65 -24.92
C VAL A 68 1.13 9.78 -24.02
N GLU A 69 0.37 10.75 -24.54
CA GLU A 69 -0.17 11.88 -23.75
C GLU A 69 -1.03 11.38 -22.57
N LYS A 70 -1.89 10.37 -22.80
CA LYS A 70 -2.69 9.75 -21.76
C LYS A 70 -1.84 9.02 -20.72
N THR A 71 -0.74 8.40 -21.14
CA THR A 71 0.21 7.72 -20.25
C THR A 71 0.98 8.74 -19.42
N GLU A 72 1.54 9.79 -20.02
CA GLU A 72 2.20 10.91 -19.32
C GLU A 72 1.26 11.52 -18.27
N ARG A 73 0.05 11.92 -18.67
CA ARG A 73 -0.93 12.52 -17.76
C ARG A 73 -1.44 11.56 -16.66
N PHE A 74 -1.36 10.25 -16.86
CA PHE A 74 -1.63 9.26 -15.81
C PHE A 74 -0.41 9.09 -14.89
N MET A 75 0.78 9.02 -15.48
CA MET A 75 2.05 8.85 -14.79
C MET A 75 2.38 10.07 -13.92
N ASP A 76 2.11 11.30 -14.36
CA ASP A 76 2.23 12.52 -13.56
C ASP A 76 1.33 12.47 -12.31
N ARG A 77 0.08 12.03 -12.46
CA ARG A 77 -0.87 11.90 -11.34
C ARG A 77 -0.41 10.85 -10.34
N VAL A 78 -0.10 9.63 -10.82
CA VAL A 78 0.40 8.54 -9.96
C VAL A 78 1.76 8.86 -9.36
N SER A 79 2.62 9.60 -10.05
CA SER A 79 3.91 10.07 -9.55
C SER A 79 3.71 11.06 -8.41
N ASN A 80 2.88 12.09 -8.59
CA ASN A 80 2.57 13.07 -7.55
C ASN A 80 1.91 12.42 -6.32
N GLU A 81 0.95 11.51 -6.52
CA GLU A 81 0.32 10.72 -5.45
C GLU A 81 1.36 9.88 -4.69
N LYS A 82 2.22 9.13 -5.42
CA LYS A 82 3.27 8.33 -4.77
C LYS A 82 4.32 9.18 -4.08
N ILE A 83 4.69 10.34 -4.62
CA ILE A 83 5.59 11.30 -3.96
C ILE A 83 4.95 11.78 -2.65
N MET A 84 3.65 12.08 -2.63
CA MET A 84 2.92 12.44 -1.41
C MET A 84 2.98 11.31 -0.37
N SER A 85 2.59 10.08 -0.73
CA SER A 85 2.63 8.93 0.19
C SER A 85 4.05 8.58 0.64
N ILE A 86 5.06 8.76 -0.21
CA ILE A 86 6.47 8.57 0.15
C ILE A 86 6.93 9.64 1.14
N ASN A 87 6.51 10.89 0.99
CA ASN A 87 6.80 11.95 1.96
C ASN A 87 6.14 11.65 3.31
N GLU A 88 4.83 11.35 3.34
CA GLU A 88 4.10 10.99 4.57
C GLU A 88 4.73 9.79 5.31
N TYR A 89 5.11 8.76 4.57
CA TYR A 89 5.83 7.60 5.12
C TYR A 89 7.23 8.00 5.61
N SER A 90 7.95 8.84 4.87
CA SER A 90 9.29 9.32 5.25
C SER A 90 9.24 10.15 6.52
N ASP A 91 8.28 11.07 6.65
CA ASP A 91 8.07 11.90 7.84
C ASP A 91 7.73 11.02 9.05
N THR A 92 6.86 10.02 8.88
CA THR A 92 6.54 9.02 9.92
C THR A 92 7.79 8.24 10.37
N VAL A 93 8.63 7.80 9.43
CA VAL A 93 9.87 7.08 9.72
C VAL A 93 10.91 7.98 10.37
N LEU A 94 11.02 9.24 9.94
CA LEU A 94 11.93 10.24 10.52
C LEU A 94 11.54 10.59 11.95
N ASP A 95 10.24 10.74 12.25
CA ASP A 95 9.76 10.95 13.62
C ASP A 95 10.04 9.73 14.51
N GLN A 96 9.81 8.51 14.02
CA GLN A 96 10.19 7.28 14.74
C GLN A 96 11.71 7.19 14.98
N ILE A 97 12.54 7.58 14.00
CA ILE A 97 14.00 7.64 14.16
C ILE A 97 14.38 8.68 15.22
N ASN A 98 13.77 9.86 15.20
CA ASN A 98 14.00 10.93 16.17
C ASN A 98 13.60 10.49 17.60
N LYS A 99 12.43 9.86 17.74
CA LYS A 99 11.97 9.28 19.01
C LYS A 99 12.92 8.19 19.51
N ASN A 100 13.32 7.25 18.65
CA ASN A 100 14.29 6.21 19.02
C ASN A 100 15.65 6.82 19.42
N HIS A 101 16.09 7.90 18.76
CA HIS A 101 17.30 8.63 19.13
C HIS A 101 17.18 9.30 20.51
N GLN A 102 16.03 9.92 20.81
CA GLN A 102 15.74 10.47 22.13
C GLN A 102 15.68 9.39 23.21
N GLU A 103 15.05 8.24 22.95
CA GLU A 103 15.03 7.10 23.88
C GLU A 103 16.45 6.56 24.14
N VAL A 104 17.29 6.45 23.12
CA VAL A 104 18.70 6.02 23.28
C VAL A 104 19.51 7.04 24.08
N MET A 105 19.33 8.34 23.87
CA MET A 105 19.99 9.38 24.67
C MET A 105 19.48 9.40 26.12
N PHE A 106 18.18 9.23 26.35
CA PHE A 106 17.61 9.08 27.69
C PHE A 106 18.16 7.85 28.42
N LEU A 107 18.29 6.71 27.73
CA LEU A 107 18.91 5.51 28.28
C LEU A 107 20.40 5.74 28.62
N TYR A 108 21.13 6.50 27.79
CA TYR A 108 22.51 6.89 28.07
C TYR A 108 22.61 7.78 29.32
N ASP A 109 21.76 8.81 29.41
CA ASP A 109 21.73 9.73 30.55
C ASP A 109 21.34 9.02 31.84
N MET A 110 20.30 8.18 31.83
CA MET A 110 19.87 7.38 32.98
C MET A 110 20.94 6.36 33.39
N LEU A 111 21.66 5.74 32.45
CA LEU A 111 22.78 4.84 32.75
C LEU A 111 23.94 5.61 33.40
N ASN A 112 24.27 6.79 32.87
CA ASN A 112 25.30 7.66 33.41
C ASN A 112 24.92 8.13 34.82
N GLU A 113 23.71 8.63 35.03
CA GLU A 113 23.19 9.05 36.33
C GLU A 113 23.19 7.89 37.34
N LYS A 114 22.73 6.70 36.94
CA LYS A 114 22.79 5.49 37.78
C LYS A 114 24.22 5.10 38.13
N SER A 115 25.18 5.30 37.24
CA SER A 115 26.62 5.07 37.53
C SER A 115 27.16 6.07 38.57
N VAL A 116 26.77 7.35 38.47
CA VAL A 116 27.12 8.40 39.43
C VAL A 116 26.47 8.15 40.78
N ASN A 117 25.18 7.81 40.82
CA ASN A 117 24.43 7.51 42.02
C ASN A 117 24.95 6.25 42.73
N LEU A 118 25.34 5.21 41.99
CA LEU A 118 26.02 4.04 42.56
C LEU A 118 27.41 4.38 43.11
N LYS A 119 28.19 5.21 42.42
CA LYS A 119 29.51 5.67 42.88
C LYS A 119 29.42 6.50 44.17
N ASN A 120 28.45 7.41 44.24
CA ASN A 120 28.17 8.23 45.43
C ASN A 120 27.65 7.37 46.59
N THR A 121 26.78 6.39 46.30
CA THR A 121 26.26 5.44 47.30
C THR A 121 27.39 4.58 47.86
N ALA A 122 28.24 4.00 47.00
CA ALA A 122 29.42 3.24 47.40
C ALA A 122 30.35 4.08 48.30
N ALA A 123 30.70 5.30 47.88
CA ALA A 123 31.49 6.22 48.68
C ALA A 123 30.85 6.56 50.04
N SER A 124 29.51 6.67 50.10
CA SER A 124 28.79 6.89 51.36
C SER A 124 28.77 5.65 52.27
N VAL A 125 28.73 4.45 51.69
CA VAL A 125 28.83 3.18 52.42
C VAL A 125 30.25 3.01 52.95
N ASP A 126 31.28 3.26 52.14
CA ASP A 126 32.69 3.22 52.57
C ASP A 126 32.96 4.21 53.71
N LYS A 127 32.42 5.44 53.61
CA LYS A 127 32.49 6.45 54.67
C LYS A 127 31.81 5.98 55.95
N LYS A 128 30.58 5.47 55.88
CA LYS A 128 29.84 4.95 57.05
C LYS A 128 30.47 3.69 57.65
N VAL A 129 31.08 2.83 56.84
CA VAL A 129 31.84 1.66 57.31
C VAL A 129 33.13 2.10 58.00
N LYS A 130 33.77 3.18 57.55
CA LYS A 130 34.92 3.77 58.25
C LYS A 130 34.50 4.40 59.59
N GLU A 131 33.48 5.25 59.58
CA GLU A 131 32.90 5.86 60.79
C GLU A 131 32.45 4.78 61.79
N ALA A 132 31.74 3.73 61.35
CA ALA A 132 31.32 2.64 62.21
C ALA A 132 32.47 1.75 62.72
N LYS A 133 33.63 1.70 62.04
CA LYS A 133 34.85 1.08 62.57
C LYS A 133 35.48 1.96 63.64
N GLU A 134 35.60 3.26 63.39
CA GLU A 134 36.12 4.25 64.34
C GLU A 134 35.24 4.25 65.62
N THR A 135 33.92 4.32 65.50
CA THR A 135 32.98 4.21 66.64
C THR A 135 33.00 2.83 67.32
N LYS A 136 33.34 1.75 66.61
CA LYS A 136 33.50 0.41 67.22
C LYS A 136 34.81 0.30 68.00
N GLU A 137 35.89 0.90 67.53
CA GLU A 137 37.16 1.01 68.27
C GLU A 137 36.97 1.90 69.51
N GLU A 138 36.26 3.02 69.41
CA GLU A 138 35.84 3.85 70.54
C GLU A 138 34.97 3.06 71.54
N LEU A 139 33.95 2.31 71.07
CA LEU A 139 33.11 1.46 71.92
C LEU A 139 33.86 0.29 72.58
N GLU A 140 34.94 -0.22 71.97
CA GLU A 140 35.79 -1.24 72.61
C GLU A 140 36.66 -0.63 73.73
N THR A 141 37.10 0.63 73.61
CA THR A 141 37.75 1.34 74.74
C THR A 141 36.79 1.68 75.88
N VAL A 142 35.51 1.97 75.59
CA VAL A 142 34.50 2.24 76.63
C VAL A 142 33.99 0.95 77.29
N LYS A 143 33.97 -0.19 76.59
CA LYS A 143 33.53 -1.48 77.17
C LYS A 143 34.46 -2.05 78.24
N GLU A 144 35.69 -1.56 78.37
CA GLU A 144 36.57 -1.92 79.49
C GLU A 144 36.19 -1.19 80.79
N THR A 145 35.46 -0.07 80.72
CA THR A 145 35.11 0.76 81.91
C THR A 145 33.66 0.63 82.39
N VAL A 146 32.76 0.03 81.62
CA VAL A 146 31.32 -0.11 81.99
C VAL A 146 30.92 -1.57 82.18
N LYS A 147 31.50 -2.22 83.20
CA LYS A 147 31.16 -3.59 83.62
C LYS A 147 30.55 -3.68 85.03
N GLU A 148 30.28 -2.54 85.66
CA GLU A 148 29.69 -2.44 86.99
C GLU A 148 28.44 -1.55 86.94
N THR A 149 27.44 -1.86 87.79
CA THR A 149 26.13 -1.18 87.93
C THR A 149 25.14 -1.30 86.75
N VAL A 150 24.44 -2.44 86.71
CA VAL A 150 23.06 -2.55 86.16
C VAL A 150 22.08 -2.60 87.34
N LYS A 151 20.84 -2.11 87.11
CA LYS A 151 19.68 -1.88 88.01
C LYS A 151 19.56 -0.38 88.37
N GLU A 152 18.37 0.23 88.37
CA GLU A 152 17.06 -0.32 88.73
C GLU A 152 15.88 0.46 88.12
N SER A 153 14.68 -0.12 88.23
CA SER A 153 13.35 0.52 88.19
C SER A 153 12.67 0.78 86.85
N ALA A 154 11.47 0.21 86.74
CA ALA A 154 10.42 0.55 85.78
C ALA A 154 9.10 0.68 86.55
N ALA A 155 8.32 1.74 86.33
CA ALA A 155 6.86 1.77 86.56
C ALA A 155 6.19 3.05 86.02
N ALA A 156 5.01 2.85 85.42
CA ALA A 156 4.15 3.79 84.72
C ALA A 156 3.60 5.02 85.50
N LYS A 157 3.24 6.09 84.76
CA LYS A 157 1.83 6.50 84.53
C LYS A 157 1.64 7.77 83.67
N GLU A 158 0.67 7.69 82.76
CA GLU A 158 -0.13 8.79 82.18
C GLU A 158 -1.23 9.25 83.19
N PRO A 159 -1.90 10.44 83.07
CA PRO A 159 -2.62 10.89 81.84
C PRO A 159 -2.80 12.42 81.57
N GLU A 160 -3.38 12.74 80.38
CA GLU A 160 -4.38 13.82 80.07
C GLU A 160 -4.04 15.34 80.29
N VAL A 161 -4.45 16.35 79.49
CA VAL A 161 -5.38 16.52 78.33
C VAL A 161 -4.85 17.59 77.32
N THR A 162 -5.38 17.57 76.08
CA THR A 162 -5.35 18.51 74.93
C THR A 162 -5.98 19.93 75.20
N PRO A 163 -6.16 20.87 74.23
CA PRO A 163 -5.97 20.88 72.75
C PRO A 163 -4.99 21.99 72.25
N GLU A 164 -4.68 22.24 70.98
CA GLU A 164 -5.41 22.16 69.69
C GLU A 164 -4.33 22.01 68.55
N ALA A 165 -4.60 21.85 67.25
CA ALA A 165 -5.81 22.02 66.44
C ALA A 165 -5.80 21.12 65.17
N GLU A 166 -6.85 21.25 64.36
CA GLU A 166 -7.04 20.70 63.00
C GLU A 166 -7.50 21.88 62.07
N PRO A 167 -7.56 21.79 60.71
CA PRO A 167 -8.39 20.77 60.04
C PRO A 167 -8.02 20.31 58.61
N GLU A 168 -8.79 19.33 58.16
CA GLU A 168 -9.35 19.14 56.81
C GLU A 168 -8.44 18.74 55.63
N ASN A 169 -8.48 17.43 55.38
CA ASN A 169 -8.37 16.84 54.05
C ASN A 169 -9.64 17.17 53.21
N LYS A 170 -9.48 17.62 51.95
CA LYS A 170 -10.61 17.83 51.01
C LYS A 170 -10.45 17.02 49.73
N ILE A 171 -11.38 16.10 49.53
CA ILE A 171 -11.76 15.54 48.23
C ILE A 171 -12.57 16.60 47.46
N LEU A 172 -12.55 16.49 46.13
CA LEU A 172 -13.49 16.93 45.09
C LEU A 172 -12.68 17.51 43.91
N GLY A 173 -12.91 17.14 42.65
CA GLY A 173 -14.00 16.36 42.07
C GLY A 173 -14.62 17.14 40.92
N ASP A 174 -14.68 16.52 39.74
CA ASP A 174 -15.48 16.79 38.53
C ASP A 174 -15.77 18.25 38.10
N ASP A 175 -15.46 18.54 36.84
CA ASP A 175 -16.39 19.06 35.80
C ASP A 175 -15.64 19.89 34.74
N PHE A 176 -15.47 19.35 33.52
CA PHE A 176 -16.39 19.69 32.43
C PHE A 176 -16.21 18.74 31.23
N ALA A 177 -17.25 18.59 30.43
CA ALA A 177 -17.35 17.61 29.36
C ALA A 177 -17.39 18.25 27.95
N THR A 178 -17.63 17.40 26.95
CA THR A 178 -18.14 17.66 25.60
C THR A 178 -17.21 18.17 24.49
N GLU A 179 -17.45 17.56 23.32
CA GLU A 179 -16.94 17.77 21.95
C GLU A 179 -15.64 16.99 21.61
N SER A 180 -15.71 15.78 21.04
CA SER A 180 -16.28 15.31 19.75
C SER A 180 -15.51 15.75 18.50
N THR A 181 -15.15 14.76 17.67
CA THR A 181 -14.87 14.87 16.22
C THR A 181 -13.46 15.35 15.81
N GLN A 182 -12.54 14.39 15.74
CA GLN A 182 -11.95 13.92 14.49
C GLN A 182 -11.89 14.92 13.29
N GLU A 183 -10.72 15.51 13.06
CA GLU A 183 -10.28 15.90 11.71
C GLU A 183 -9.02 15.09 11.36
N VAL A 184 -9.20 14.11 10.47
CA VAL A 184 -8.11 13.50 9.69
C VAL A 184 -8.53 13.60 8.23
N MET A 185 -7.59 13.93 7.35
CA MET A 185 -7.85 14.38 5.97
C MET A 185 -8.73 13.44 5.14
N ASP A 186 -9.68 14.05 4.43
CA ASP A 186 -10.34 13.46 3.26
C ASP A 186 -9.35 13.44 2.08
N PHE A 187 -8.95 12.24 1.66
CA PHE A 187 -8.25 12.03 0.40
C PHE A 187 -9.08 11.12 -0.51
N GLY A 188 -9.82 11.74 -1.43
CA GLY A 188 -10.06 11.14 -2.76
C GLY A 188 -11.17 10.09 -2.87
N GLY A 189 -12.28 10.25 -2.15
CA GLY A 189 -13.49 9.47 -2.39
C GLY A 189 -14.42 10.07 -3.43
N ASP A 190 -14.13 9.93 -4.74
CA ASP A 190 -15.18 10.11 -5.78
C ASP A 190 -15.14 9.00 -6.85
N PHE A 191 -15.46 7.79 -6.39
CA PHE A 191 -16.06 6.73 -7.20
C PHE A 191 -17.02 5.90 -6.30
N MET A 192 -18.25 6.39 -6.18
CA MET A 192 -19.45 5.70 -5.65
C MET A 192 -19.33 4.95 -4.31
N ASP A 193 -19.81 5.65 -3.27
CA ASP A 193 -20.79 5.22 -2.26
C ASP A 193 -21.46 3.82 -2.40
N SER A 194 -21.77 3.22 -1.24
CA SER A 194 -22.71 2.11 -1.03
C SER A 194 -22.26 0.69 -1.41
N GLY A 195 -21.13 0.24 -0.84
CA GLY A 195 -20.66 -1.15 -1.01
C GLY A 195 -19.95 -1.83 0.18
N SER A 196 -19.62 -1.15 1.28
CA SER A 196 -18.96 -1.78 2.45
C SER A 196 -19.94 -2.56 3.34
N ASP A 197 -21.09 -1.96 3.65
CA ASP A 197 -22.04 -2.55 4.61
C ASP A 197 -22.71 -3.79 4.03
N GLY A 198 -23.07 -3.77 2.74
CA GLY A 198 -23.58 -4.95 2.04
C GLY A 198 -22.58 -6.13 2.00
N ARG A 199 -21.27 -5.85 1.94
CA ARG A 199 -20.23 -6.90 2.07
C ARG A 199 -20.21 -7.47 3.48
N ASN A 200 -20.27 -6.60 4.51
CA ASN A 200 -20.30 -7.04 5.92
C ASN A 200 -21.57 -7.85 6.24
N GLU A 201 -22.73 -7.46 5.70
CA GLU A 201 -23.98 -8.22 5.82
C GLU A 201 -23.90 -9.60 5.16
N GLU A 202 -23.32 -9.70 3.97
CA GLU A 202 -23.18 -10.99 3.26
C GLU A 202 -22.19 -11.93 3.97
N ILE A 203 -21.09 -11.41 4.57
CA ILE A 203 -20.23 -12.20 5.49
C ILE A 203 -21.06 -12.83 6.62
N ILE A 204 -21.88 -12.00 7.29
CA ILE A 204 -22.72 -12.45 8.40
C ILE A 204 -23.78 -13.45 7.92
N ARG A 205 -24.34 -13.28 6.72
CA ARG A 205 -25.32 -14.20 6.12
C ARG A 205 -24.71 -15.56 5.80
N LEU A 206 -23.54 -15.58 5.16
CA LEU A 206 -22.82 -16.80 4.83
C LEU A 206 -22.35 -17.56 6.08
N HIS A 207 -21.93 -16.82 7.13
CA HIS A 207 -21.60 -17.41 8.43
C HIS A 207 -22.84 -18.00 9.13
N LYS A 208 -23.98 -17.28 9.15
CA LYS A 208 -25.27 -17.81 9.65
C LYS A 208 -25.75 -19.04 8.86
N ALA A 209 -25.39 -19.16 7.58
CA ALA A 209 -25.64 -20.35 6.77
C ALA A 209 -24.67 -21.51 7.03
N GLY A 210 -23.72 -21.36 7.97
CA GLY A 210 -22.79 -22.41 8.39
C GLY A 210 -21.57 -22.60 7.45
N LYS A 211 -21.30 -21.66 6.53
CA LYS A 211 -20.07 -21.70 5.72
C LYS A 211 -18.85 -21.38 6.58
N SER A 212 -17.73 -22.05 6.30
CA SER A 212 -16.48 -21.82 7.01
C SER A 212 -15.83 -20.49 6.60
N ASN A 213 -15.10 -19.87 7.52
CA ASN A 213 -14.47 -18.55 7.29
C ASN A 213 -13.52 -18.53 6.07
N VAL A 214 -12.90 -19.66 5.76
CA VAL A 214 -12.04 -19.84 4.58
C VAL A 214 -12.84 -19.93 3.27
N ALA A 215 -14.03 -20.53 3.31
CA ALA A 215 -14.94 -20.54 2.15
C ALA A 215 -15.50 -19.14 1.89
N ILE A 216 -15.90 -18.41 2.94
CA ILE A 216 -16.39 -17.03 2.84
C ILE A 216 -15.31 -16.10 2.27
N ALA A 217 -14.07 -16.20 2.77
CA ALA A 217 -12.92 -15.47 2.24
C ALA A 217 -12.69 -15.71 0.75
N LYS A 218 -12.83 -16.96 0.29
CA LYS A 218 -12.67 -17.33 -1.13
C LYS A 218 -13.86 -16.94 -2.02
N GLU A 219 -15.07 -16.86 -1.46
CA GLU A 219 -16.29 -16.55 -2.19
C GLU A 219 -16.52 -15.03 -2.35
N LEU A 220 -16.01 -14.24 -1.41
CA LEU A 220 -16.07 -12.76 -1.43
C LEU A 220 -14.73 -12.08 -1.84
N ASP A 221 -13.71 -12.87 -2.16
CA ASP A 221 -12.34 -12.42 -2.50
C ASP A 221 -11.69 -11.50 -1.45
N MET A 222 -11.65 -11.96 -0.20
CA MET A 222 -11.20 -11.19 0.97
C MET A 222 -10.20 -11.96 1.85
N GLY A 223 -9.54 -11.25 2.77
CA GLY A 223 -8.66 -11.86 3.77
C GLY A 223 -9.42 -12.71 4.79
N VAL A 224 -8.89 -13.90 5.12
CA VAL A 224 -9.45 -14.77 6.19
C VAL A 224 -9.45 -14.05 7.56
N GLY A 225 -8.52 -13.10 7.76
CA GLY A 225 -8.48 -12.23 8.94
C GLY A 225 -9.65 -11.24 9.01
N GLU A 226 -10.04 -10.65 7.87
CA GLU A 226 -11.14 -9.68 7.76
C GLU A 226 -12.49 -10.36 8.04
N VAL A 227 -12.73 -11.53 7.42
CA VAL A 227 -13.89 -12.39 7.72
C VAL A 227 -14.01 -12.65 9.23
N LYS A 228 -12.89 -13.04 9.86
CA LYS A 228 -12.85 -13.35 11.30
C LYS A 228 -13.11 -12.12 12.16
N LEU A 229 -12.65 -10.94 11.74
CA LEU A 229 -12.84 -9.67 12.45
C LEU A 229 -14.31 -9.21 12.39
N VAL A 230 -14.95 -9.28 11.21
CA VAL A 230 -16.38 -8.94 11.05
C VAL A 230 -17.27 -9.88 11.86
N ILE A 231 -17.01 -11.20 11.82
CA ILE A 231 -17.74 -12.18 12.65
C ILE A 231 -17.50 -11.90 14.14
N GLY A 232 -16.26 -11.65 14.55
CA GLY A 232 -15.89 -11.38 15.94
C GLY A 232 -16.54 -10.12 16.51
N LEU A 233 -16.70 -9.07 15.70
CA LEU A 233 -17.44 -7.86 16.08
C LEU A 233 -18.95 -8.13 16.20
N PHE A 234 -19.54 -8.85 15.25
CA PHE A 234 -20.98 -9.16 15.26
C PHE A 234 -21.40 -10.10 16.40
N GLU A 235 -20.55 -11.06 16.76
CA GLU A 235 -20.79 -11.98 17.90
C GLU A 235 -20.38 -11.36 19.23
N GLY A 236 -19.30 -10.55 19.25
CA GLY A 236 -18.84 -9.83 20.43
C GLY A 236 -19.80 -8.74 20.89
N GLY A 237 -20.49 -8.07 19.97
CA GLY A 237 -21.52 -7.05 20.27
C GLY A 237 -22.87 -7.58 20.77
N LYS A 238 -22.98 -8.88 21.10
CA LYS A 238 -24.19 -9.53 21.62
C LYS A 238 -24.07 -10.02 23.08
N LYS A 239 -23.17 -9.42 23.86
CA LYS A 239 -23.00 -9.67 25.29
C LYS A 239 -23.31 -8.42 26.10
#